data_AF-A0A3S0RRX1-F1
#
_entry.id   AF-A0A3S0RRX1-F1
#
_cell.length_a   1.000
_cell.length_b   1.000
_cell.length_c   1.000
_cell.angle_alpha   90.00
_cell.angle_beta   90.00
_cell.angle_gamma   90.00
#
_symmetry.space_group_name_H-M   'P 1'
#
loop_
_entity.id
_entity.type
_entity.pdbx_description
1 polymer ?
#
loop_
_entity_poly.entity_id
_entity_poly.type
_entity_poly.pdbx_seq_one_letter_code
_entity_poly.pdbx_strand_id
1 'polypeptide(L)'
;MSFVPKGYINYQSTCVFTRKSVPKVLLEPHYTKIGVYGQLHVLSGELKFYGYADRLGEPEKIVLVKADETAISHPEYWHRVEPLTDDTEFEIRFFAHKDSPLVNDLEVKKSR
;
A
#
# COMPACT_ATOMS: atom_id res chain seq x y z
N MET A 1 14.57 6.40 4.64
CA MET A 1 13.64 5.30 4.92
C MET A 1 12.28 5.93 5.23
N SER A 2 11.23 5.56 4.50
CA SER A 2 9.86 5.98 4.86
C SER A 2 9.40 5.14 6.04
N PHE A 3 8.70 5.74 7.00
CA PHE A 3 8.14 5.04 8.16
C PHE A 3 6.70 5.51 8.40
N VAL A 4 5.87 4.60 8.91
CA VAL A 4 4.53 4.96 9.39
C VAL A 4 4.69 5.81 10.67
N PRO A 5 4.02 6.98 10.78
CA PRO A 5 4.15 7.82 11.96
C PRO A 5 3.69 7.13 13.26
N LYS A 6 4.23 7.57 14.40
CA LYS A 6 3.75 7.10 15.71
C LYS A 6 2.26 7.43 15.90
N GLY A 7 1.53 6.54 16.57
CA GLY A 7 0.09 6.70 16.80
C GLY A 7 -0.79 6.16 15.68
N TYR A 8 -0.21 5.72 14.57
CA TYR A 8 -0.92 5.00 13.52
C TYR A 8 -0.91 3.49 13.81
N ILE A 9 -2.04 2.84 13.55
CA ILE A 9 -2.22 1.40 13.74
C ILE A 9 -2.64 0.75 12.43
N ASN A 10 -2.25 -0.51 12.24
CA ASN A 10 -2.77 -1.33 11.15
C ASN A 10 -4.23 -1.66 11.45
N TYR A 11 -5.14 -1.13 10.64
CA TYR A 11 -6.58 -1.38 10.81
C TYR A 11 -7.10 -2.42 9.80
N GLN A 12 -6.39 -2.63 8.69
CA GLN A 12 -6.79 -3.54 7.62
C GLN A 12 -5.56 -4.03 6.86
N SER A 13 -5.56 -5.31 6.51
CA SER A 13 -4.55 -5.91 5.63
C SER A 13 -5.25 -6.66 4.50
N THR A 14 -4.64 -6.70 3.32
CA THR A 14 -5.15 -7.50 2.20
C THR A 14 -4.80 -8.98 2.41
N CYS A 15 -5.40 -9.85 1.61
CA CYS A 15 -4.78 -11.14 1.34
C CYS A 15 -3.48 -10.97 0.53
N VAL A 16 -2.73 -12.06 0.39
CA VAL A 16 -1.56 -12.10 -0.50
C VAL A 16 -2.03 -12.02 -1.95
N PHE A 17 -1.46 -11.07 -2.68
CA PHE A 17 -1.62 -10.94 -4.11
C PHE A 17 -0.46 -11.60 -4.84
N THR A 18 -0.80 -12.21 -5.97
CA THR A 18 0.13 -12.74 -6.97
C THR A 18 -0.01 -11.92 -8.25
N ARG A 19 0.86 -12.14 -9.22
CA ARG A 19 0.71 -11.58 -10.58
C ARG A 19 -0.67 -11.86 -11.22
N LYS A 20 -1.34 -12.95 -10.85
CA LYS A 20 -2.65 -13.36 -11.40
C LYS A 20 -3.84 -12.84 -10.59
N SER A 21 -3.66 -12.66 -9.28
CA SER A 21 -4.73 -12.27 -8.36
C SER A 21 -4.72 -10.80 -7.98
N VAL A 22 -3.65 -10.06 -8.34
CA VAL A 22 -3.56 -8.62 -8.09
C VAL A 22 -4.74 -7.87 -8.73
N PRO A 23 -5.51 -7.09 -7.94
CA PRO A 23 -6.56 -6.25 -8.49
C PRO A 23 -6.02 -5.23 -9.48
N LYS A 24 -6.70 -5.08 -10.63
CA LYS A 24 -6.28 -4.13 -11.69
C LYS A 24 -6.07 -2.70 -11.19
N VAL A 25 -6.87 -2.27 -10.22
CA VAL A 25 -6.75 -0.92 -9.61
C VAL A 25 -5.37 -0.66 -9.02
N LEU A 26 -4.67 -1.70 -8.52
CA LEU A 26 -3.33 -1.54 -7.97
C LEU A 26 -2.27 -1.37 -9.05
N LEU A 27 -2.55 -1.84 -10.27
CA LEU A 27 -1.68 -1.73 -11.44
C LEU A 27 -1.84 -0.39 -12.18
N GLU A 28 -2.86 0.37 -11.84
CA GLU A 28 -3.14 1.71 -12.39
C GLU A 28 -2.84 2.79 -11.34
N PRO A 29 -2.52 4.03 -11.73
CA PRO A 29 -2.31 5.12 -10.78
C PRO A 29 -3.54 5.33 -9.87
N HIS A 30 -3.34 5.22 -8.57
CA HIS A 30 -4.33 5.41 -7.52
C HIS A 30 -3.69 6.04 -6.27
N TYR A 31 -4.48 6.37 -5.26
CA TYR A 31 -3.98 6.90 -3.99
C TYR A 31 -4.79 6.36 -2.81
N THR A 32 -4.20 6.40 -1.61
CA THR A 32 -4.91 6.10 -0.37
C THR A 32 -5.63 7.34 0.15
N LYS A 33 -6.73 7.14 0.90
CA LYS A 33 -7.50 8.24 1.49
C LYS A 33 -6.64 9.13 2.40
N ILE A 34 -7.11 10.36 2.65
CA ILE A 34 -6.53 11.28 3.63
C ILE A 34 -6.24 10.53 4.95
N GLY A 35 -5.03 10.71 5.47
CA GLY A 35 -4.60 10.09 6.72
C GLY A 35 -4.40 8.57 6.68
N VAL A 36 -4.42 7.93 5.50
CA VAL A 36 -4.16 6.49 5.35
C VAL A 36 -2.82 6.26 4.65
N TYR A 37 -1.92 5.55 5.32
CA TYR A 37 -0.68 5.05 4.75
C TYR A 37 -0.87 3.62 4.26
N GLY A 38 -0.37 3.31 3.06
CA GLY A 38 -0.29 1.94 2.56
C GLY A 38 1.15 1.43 2.69
N GLN A 39 1.36 0.35 3.44
CA GLN A 39 2.64 -0.35 3.46
C GLN A 39 2.51 -1.62 2.61
N LEU A 40 3.23 -1.65 1.51
CA LEU A 40 3.40 -2.84 0.68
C LEU A 40 4.58 -3.65 1.21
N HIS A 41 4.39 -4.96 1.33
CA HIS A 41 5.42 -5.92 1.73
C HIS A 41 5.52 -7.03 0.68
N VAL A 42 6.69 -7.20 0.07
CA VAL A 42 6.94 -8.27 -0.90
C VAL A 42 7.40 -9.51 -0.14
N LEU A 43 6.64 -10.59 -0.29
CA LEU A 43 6.92 -11.88 0.34
C LEU A 43 7.85 -12.75 -0.52
N SER A 44 7.72 -12.64 -1.84
CA SER A 44 8.55 -13.36 -2.81
C SER A 44 8.65 -12.57 -4.11
N GLY A 45 9.72 -12.80 -4.88
CA GLY A 45 9.96 -12.14 -6.15
C GLY A 45 10.35 -10.67 -6.04
N GLU A 46 9.97 -9.87 -7.04
CA GLU A 46 10.29 -8.44 -7.11
C GLU A 46 9.10 -7.62 -7.65
N LEU A 47 8.93 -6.43 -7.12
CA LEU A 47 7.86 -5.51 -7.49
C LEU A 47 8.41 -4.10 -7.69
N LYS A 48 7.98 -3.40 -8.74
CA LYS A 48 8.21 -1.96 -8.87
C LYS A 48 7.06 -1.16 -8.30
N PHE A 49 7.41 -0.21 -7.43
CA PHE A 49 6.52 0.83 -6.94
C PHE A 49 6.81 2.12 -7.71
N TYR A 50 5.78 2.70 -8.31
CA TYR A 50 5.86 3.98 -9.02
C TYR A 50 5.10 5.03 -8.23
N GLY A 51 5.71 6.19 -8.02
CA GLY A 51 5.11 7.36 -7.40
C GLY A 51 5.03 8.52 -8.38
N TYR A 52 3.95 9.30 -8.30
CA TYR A 52 3.62 10.37 -9.22
C TYR A 52 3.21 11.64 -8.47
N ALA A 53 3.53 12.80 -9.04
CA ALA A 53 3.00 14.08 -8.56
C ALA A 53 1.50 14.24 -8.87
N ASP A 54 1.05 13.69 -10.00
CA ASP A 54 -0.35 13.70 -10.44
C ASP A 54 -0.68 12.44 -11.28
N ARG A 55 -1.96 12.26 -11.65
CA ARG A 55 -2.44 11.05 -12.33
C ARG A 55 -1.90 10.84 -13.76
N LEU A 56 -1.60 11.91 -14.49
CA LEU A 56 -1.29 11.87 -15.93
C LEU A 56 0.19 12.12 -16.24
N GLY A 57 0.99 12.42 -15.23
CA GLY A 57 2.43 12.64 -15.37
C GLY A 57 3.27 11.37 -15.43
N GLU A 58 4.55 11.57 -15.71
CA GLU A 58 5.59 10.55 -15.57
C GLU A 58 5.88 10.25 -14.10
N PRO A 59 6.32 9.01 -13.76
CA PRO A 59 6.67 8.69 -12.39
C PRO A 59 7.88 9.50 -11.93
N GLU A 60 7.69 10.34 -10.92
CA GLU A 60 8.78 11.07 -10.26
C GLU A 60 9.66 10.15 -9.41
N LYS A 61 9.11 8.98 -9.02
CA LYS A 61 9.79 8.00 -8.18
C LYS A 61 9.53 6.59 -8.67
N ILE A 62 10.60 5.82 -8.80
CA ILE A 62 10.52 4.39 -9.10
C ILE A 62 11.39 3.66 -8.07
N VAL A 63 10.78 2.72 -7.36
CA VAL A 63 11.46 1.92 -6.34
C VAL A 63 11.29 0.45 -6.70
N LEU A 64 12.40 -0.28 -6.82
CA LEU A 64 12.37 -1.73 -6.85
C LEU A 64 12.29 -2.23 -5.42
N VAL A 65 11.31 -3.08 -5.13
CA VAL A 65 11.04 -3.69 -3.83
C VAL A 65 11.19 -5.18 -3.99
N LYS A 66 12.15 -5.78 -3.29
CA LYS A 66 12.47 -7.21 -3.35
C LYS A 66 11.80 -7.96 -2.20
N ALA A 67 11.86 -9.29 -2.24
CA ALA A 67 11.45 -10.14 -1.14
C ALA A 67 11.99 -9.65 0.21
N ASP A 68 11.13 -9.67 1.23
CA ASP A 68 11.33 -9.16 2.59
C ASP A 68 11.52 -7.62 2.70
N GLU A 69 11.35 -6.88 1.60
CA GLU A 69 11.38 -5.41 1.61
C GLU A 69 9.96 -4.81 1.62
N THR A 70 9.89 -3.56 2.08
CA THR A 70 8.64 -2.81 2.13
C THR A 70 8.75 -1.46 1.43
N ALA A 71 7.64 -1.03 0.84
CA ALA A 71 7.44 0.33 0.35
C ALA A 71 6.22 0.96 1.03
N ILE A 72 6.27 2.27 1.27
CA ILE A 72 5.19 3.00 1.93
C ILE A 72 4.66 4.08 0.99
N SER A 73 3.37 4.02 0.67
CA SER A 73 2.62 5.11 0.07
C SER A 73 2.08 6.06 1.15
N HIS A 74 2.26 7.35 0.89
CA HIS A 74 1.72 8.41 1.75
C HIS A 74 0.25 8.67 1.41
N PRO A 75 -0.54 9.24 2.34
CA PRO A 75 -1.90 9.67 2.06
C PRO A 75 -1.96 10.57 0.83
N GLU A 76 -2.95 10.34 -0.04
CA GLU A 76 -3.20 11.14 -1.26
C GLU A 76 -2.05 11.20 -2.27
N TYR A 77 -1.01 10.40 -2.08
CA TYR A 77 0.09 10.29 -3.03
C TYR A 77 -0.26 9.33 -4.15
N TRP A 78 -0.17 9.77 -5.40
CA TRP A 78 -0.45 8.93 -6.55
C TRP A 78 0.64 7.87 -6.71
N HIS A 79 0.23 6.61 -6.82
CA HIS A 79 1.13 5.49 -7.00
C HIS A 79 0.48 4.33 -7.74
N ARG A 80 1.32 3.44 -8.27
CA ARG A 80 0.90 2.12 -8.78
C ARG A 80 1.99 1.10 -8.50
N VAL A 81 1.64 -0.17 -8.62
CA VAL A 81 2.59 -1.28 -8.49
C VAL A 81 2.67 -2.11 -9.77
N GLU A 82 3.81 -2.74 -9.98
CA GLU A 82 4.04 -3.63 -11.11
C GLU A 82 4.83 -4.86 -10.62
N PRO A 83 4.17 -6.01 -10.45
CA PRO A 83 4.85 -7.27 -10.20
C PRO A 83 5.77 -7.61 -11.38
N LEU A 84 7.05 -7.86 -11.13
CA LEU A 84 8.05 -8.07 -12.19
C LEU A 84 8.29 -9.54 -12.51
N THR A 85 8.18 -10.41 -11.50
CA THR A 85 8.47 -11.85 -11.63
C THR A 85 7.19 -12.67 -11.53
N ASP A 86 7.22 -13.90 -12.07
CA ASP A 86 6.05 -14.78 -12.04
C ASP A 86 5.73 -15.32 -10.65
N ASP A 87 6.74 -15.38 -9.78
CA ASP A 87 6.67 -15.74 -8.36
C ASP A 87 6.48 -14.52 -7.43
N THR A 88 6.16 -13.35 -7.99
CA THR A 88 5.92 -12.16 -7.15
C THR A 88 4.68 -12.37 -6.29
N GLU A 89 4.88 -12.33 -4.98
CA GLU A 89 3.84 -12.36 -3.96
C GLU A 89 4.00 -11.16 -3.03
N PHE A 90 2.91 -10.46 -2.72
CA PHE A 90 2.95 -9.29 -1.85
C PHE A 90 1.63 -9.07 -1.12
N GLU A 91 1.68 -8.37 0.00
CA GLU A 91 0.50 -7.92 0.74
C GLU A 91 0.57 -6.41 0.99
N ILE A 92 -0.58 -5.80 1.29
CA ILE A 92 -0.66 -4.39 1.66
C ILE A 92 -1.35 -4.27 3.01
N ARG A 93 -0.71 -3.52 3.90
CA ARG A 93 -1.22 -3.15 5.22
C ARG A 93 -1.57 -1.68 5.23
N PHE A 94 -2.78 -1.35 5.69
CA PHE A 94 -3.27 0.02 5.76
C PHE A 94 -3.23 0.53 7.19
N PHE A 95 -2.59 1.68 7.35
CA PHE A 95 -2.38 2.33 8.63
C PHE A 95 -3.11 3.66 8.67
N ALA A 96 -3.84 3.90 9.75
CA ALA A 96 -4.49 5.18 10.04
C ALA A 96 -4.25 5.55 11.49
N HIS A 97 -4.39 6.84 11.81
CA HIS A 97 -4.26 7.30 13.19
C HIS A 97 -5.27 6.58 14.09
N LYS A 98 -4.85 6.13 15.28
CA LYS A 98 -5.69 5.36 16.22
C LYS A 98 -7.00 6.07 16.56
N ASP A 99 -6.98 7.39 16.65
CA ASP A 99 -8.15 8.21 17.00
C ASP A 99 -8.97 8.64 15.77
N SER A 100 -8.63 8.14 14.57
CA SER A 100 -9.36 8.48 13.35
C SER A 100 -10.75 7.82 13.35
N PRO A 101 -11.76 8.47 12.75
CA PRO A 101 -13.09 7.87 12.62
C PRO A 101 -13.06 6.49 11.96
N LEU A 102 -12.14 6.28 11.02
CA LEU A 102 -11.98 5.03 10.29
C LEU A 102 -11.57 3.86 11.20
N VAL A 103 -10.70 4.11 12.18
CA VAL A 103 -10.29 3.11 13.18
C VAL A 103 -11.42 2.89 14.20
N ASN A 104 -11.99 3.97 14.74
CA ASN A 104 -13.04 3.90 15.76
C ASN A 104 -14.27 3.12 15.25
N ASP A 105 -14.70 3.36 14.01
CA ASP A 105 -15.85 2.68 13.41
C ASP A 105 -15.62 1.16 13.27
N LEU A 106 -14.38 0.73 13.04
CA LEU A 106 -14.02 -0.69 12.95
C LEU A 106 -14.03 -1.36 14.32
N GLU A 107 -13.57 -0.67 15.37
CA GLU A 107 -13.63 -1.18 16.75
C GLU A 107 -15.07 -1.34 17.21
N VAL A 108 -15.94 -0.35 16.94
CA VAL A 108 -17.37 -0.44 17.25
C VAL A 108 -18.00 -1.64 16.54
N LYS A 109 -17.69 -1.88 15.26
CA LYS A 109 -18.21 -3.04 14.51
C LYS A 109 -17.72 -4.40 15.03
N LYS A 110 -16.50 -4.47 15.59
CA LYS A 110 -15.96 -5.71 16.18
C LYS A 110 -16.56 -6.04 17.55
N SER A 111 -17.05 -5.02 18.26
CA SER A 111 -17.69 -5.17 19.58
C SER A 111 -19.16 -5.58 19.54
N ARG A 112 -19.73 -5.70 18.33
CA ARG A 112 -21.11 -6.15 18.08
C ARG A 112 -21.11 -7.55 17.49
#